data_AF-A0A1V6I3X0-F1
#
_entry.id   AF-A0A1V6I3X0-F1
#
_cell.length_a   1.000
_cell.length_b   1.000
_cell.length_c   1.000
_cell.angle_alpha   90.00
_cell.angle_beta   90.00
_cell.angle_gamma   90.00
#
_symmetry.space_group_name_H-M   'P 1'
#
loop_
_entity.id
_entity.type
_entity.pdbx_description
1 polymer ?
#
loop_
_entity_poly.entity_id
_entity_poly.type
_entity_poly.pdbx_seq_one_letter_code
_entity_poly.pdbx_strand_id
1 'polypeptide(L)'
;MNINQVIAIIGAIPLFAVRTFFPAFLTALFLAHPEWFSFINYESEIVAESSFWAQHWLVIVLGILSILEFISDKNSSLRIFLHEAEPYMKPIAYLLIQIFALSQQNTEVINAIQWSGFNPVIIIGIIGAFAVYVLAKIRKTTLDWLKNFDLDDNLKIGKLISWIEDSFVVFGFILLMVAGIFMIILYLIIIAILIFLRHKYKKRSEKAKIECPNCKNKIYSFATKCQYCNFEISEPHKIGFLGNRKNAKTKDIKTHKLHLLSQSRCPNCASIIKKQKSTPICSECQTKLFDNPSLDEFIKFQDLRFYKILAFSFLAGFIPLFGFIVSAVLTDIILLAPYRRYLSNINNFFIKILYRLIFIILVFLGIALGFIAAPLYCGIKYLIVKDRFVKKFNSNNEVLKTL
;
A
#
# COMPACT_ATOMS: atom_id res chain seq x y z
N MET A 1 5.13 6.97 -16.70
CA MET A 1 4.05 7.78 -16.07
C MET A 1 3.23 8.34 -17.20
N ASN A 2 1.90 8.33 -17.09
CA ASN A 2 1.04 8.99 -18.08
C ASN A 2 1.23 10.51 -17.96
N ILE A 3 1.26 11.26 -19.06
CA ILE A 3 1.54 12.70 -19.04
C ILE A 3 0.55 13.48 -18.17
N ASN A 4 -0.70 13.01 -18.13
CA ASN A 4 -1.74 13.59 -17.29
C ASN A 4 -1.42 13.44 -15.79
N GLN A 5 -0.71 12.37 -15.41
CA GLN A 5 -0.20 12.21 -14.05
C GLN A 5 0.99 13.13 -13.78
N VAL A 6 1.87 13.33 -14.76
CA VAL A 6 3.00 14.28 -14.65
C VAL A 6 2.48 15.71 -14.47
N ILE A 7 1.48 16.13 -15.25
CA ILE A 7 0.84 17.45 -15.19
C ILE A 7 0.10 17.65 -13.86
N ALA A 8 -0.70 16.67 -13.43
CA ALA A 8 -1.36 16.74 -12.13
C ALA A 8 -0.35 16.80 -10.96
N ILE A 9 0.79 16.11 -11.10
CA ILE A 9 1.88 16.12 -10.12
C ILE A 9 2.61 17.47 -10.11
N ILE A 10 2.93 18.05 -11.28
CA ILE A 10 3.57 19.37 -11.38
C ILE A 10 2.68 20.49 -10.80
N GLY A 11 1.37 20.45 -11.07
CA GLY A 11 0.42 21.42 -10.53
C GLY A 11 0.03 21.21 -9.06
N ALA A 12 0.18 20.00 -8.51
CA ALA A 12 -0.21 19.68 -7.14
C ALA A 12 0.95 19.62 -6.13
N ILE A 13 2.21 19.56 -6.58
CA ILE A 13 3.36 19.56 -5.67
C ILE A 13 3.52 20.97 -5.04
N PRO A 14 3.50 21.08 -3.69
CA PRO A 14 3.66 22.36 -2.98
C PRO A 14 4.95 23.12 -3.31
N LEU A 15 5.95 22.40 -3.81
CA LEU A 15 7.27 22.88 -4.19
C LEU A 15 7.24 23.77 -5.43
N PHE A 16 6.29 23.55 -6.35
CA PHE A 16 6.03 24.44 -7.48
C PHE A 16 5.05 25.57 -7.11
N ALA A 17 4.24 25.39 -6.05
CA ALA A 17 3.29 26.39 -5.55
C ALA A 17 3.95 27.63 -4.92
N VAL A 18 5.28 27.73 -4.89
CA VAL A 18 6.03 28.93 -4.50
C VAL A 18 5.79 30.07 -5.50
N ARG A 19 5.66 29.73 -6.80
CA ARG A 19 5.36 30.62 -7.92
C ARG A 19 3.96 30.32 -8.47
N THR A 20 3.29 31.33 -9.00
CA THR A 20 1.90 31.27 -9.46
C THR A 20 1.81 30.96 -10.95
N PHE A 21 2.63 31.62 -11.77
CA PHE A 21 2.52 31.53 -13.23
C PHE A 21 3.54 30.58 -13.85
N PHE A 22 4.72 30.44 -13.26
CA PHE A 22 5.75 29.53 -13.76
C PHE A 22 5.29 28.05 -13.86
N PRO A 23 4.62 27.46 -12.85
CA PRO A 23 4.14 26.08 -12.96
C PRO A 23 3.03 25.92 -14.01
N ALA A 24 2.16 26.93 -14.15
CA ALA A 24 1.11 26.97 -15.16
C ALA A 24 1.69 27.07 -16.57
N PHE A 25 2.73 27.88 -16.76
CA PHE A 25 3.49 27.98 -18.00
C PHE A 25 4.16 26.65 -18.38
N LEU A 26 4.88 26.01 -17.46
CA LEU A 26 5.50 24.71 -17.72
C LEU A 26 4.44 23.67 -18.12
N THR A 27 3.31 23.65 -17.41
CA THR A 27 2.19 22.77 -17.71
C THR A 27 1.64 22.99 -19.12
N ALA A 28 1.43 24.25 -19.51
CA ALA A 28 0.99 24.62 -20.86
C ALA A 28 2.03 24.24 -21.93
N LEU A 29 3.32 24.49 -21.65
CA LEU A 29 4.42 24.21 -22.57
C LEU A 29 4.58 22.71 -22.85
N PHE A 30 4.49 21.86 -21.82
CA PHE A 30 4.52 20.40 -21.96
C PHE A 30 3.34 19.85 -22.77
N LEU A 31 2.19 20.52 -22.73
CA LEU A 31 0.98 20.13 -23.46
C LEU A 31 0.96 20.64 -24.90
N ALA A 32 1.46 21.85 -25.14
CA ALA A 32 1.47 22.48 -26.46
C ALA A 32 2.59 21.99 -27.37
N HIS A 33 3.78 21.69 -26.80
CA HIS A 33 4.97 21.26 -27.55
C HIS A 33 5.51 19.91 -27.08
N PRO A 34 4.73 18.83 -27.25
CA PRO A 34 5.13 17.50 -26.82
C PRO A 34 6.44 17.03 -27.50
N GLU A 35 6.64 17.42 -28.75
CA GLU A 35 7.80 17.09 -29.59
C GLU A 35 9.16 17.55 -29.01
N TRP A 36 9.17 18.59 -28.17
CA TRP A 36 10.41 19.08 -27.54
C TRP A 36 10.88 18.19 -26.38
N PHE A 37 10.05 17.24 -25.93
CA PHE A 37 10.32 16.42 -24.75
C PHE A 37 10.26 14.91 -25.06
N SER A 38 11.14 14.45 -25.96
CA SER A 38 11.22 13.08 -26.48
C SER A 38 11.45 11.96 -25.46
N PHE A 39 11.74 12.30 -24.19
CA PHE A 39 11.91 11.36 -23.08
C PHE A 39 10.58 10.96 -22.40
N ILE A 40 9.46 11.58 -22.80
CA ILE A 40 8.11 11.27 -22.31
C ILE A 40 7.37 10.53 -23.44
N ASN A 41 6.88 9.31 -23.17
CA ASN A 41 6.03 8.60 -24.13
C ASN A 41 4.68 9.31 -24.23
N TYR A 42 4.46 10.04 -25.33
CA TYR A 42 3.19 10.67 -25.67
C TYR A 42 2.27 9.65 -26.35
N GLU A 43 1.11 9.35 -25.75
CA GLU A 43 -0.02 8.78 -26.50
C GLU A 43 -0.63 9.94 -27.30
N SER A 44 -0.25 10.03 -28.58
CA SER A 44 -0.12 11.26 -29.35
C SER A 44 -1.37 11.79 -30.07
N GLU A 45 -2.59 11.36 -29.76
CA GLU A 45 -3.74 11.70 -30.63
C GLU A 45 -4.92 12.42 -29.99
N ILE A 46 -4.99 12.60 -28.67
CA ILE A 46 -6.22 13.15 -28.03
C ILE A 46 -5.98 14.49 -27.31
N VAL A 47 -4.75 14.82 -26.92
CA VAL A 47 -4.48 15.92 -25.97
C VAL A 47 -4.09 17.26 -26.63
N ALA A 48 -3.54 17.23 -27.85
CA ALA A 48 -2.86 18.39 -28.43
C ALA A 48 -3.78 19.47 -29.02
N GLU A 49 -4.91 19.13 -29.65
CA GLU A 49 -5.71 20.15 -30.36
C GLU A 49 -6.95 20.66 -29.60
N SER A 50 -7.46 19.91 -28.61
CA SER A 50 -8.70 20.27 -27.90
C SER A 50 -8.50 20.81 -26.48
N SER A 51 -7.26 20.86 -25.99
CA SER A 51 -6.96 21.30 -24.63
C SER A 51 -6.75 22.81 -24.56
N PHE A 52 -7.51 23.47 -23.69
CA PHE A 52 -7.31 24.90 -23.39
C PHE A 52 -5.85 25.20 -23.04
N TRP A 53 -5.17 24.26 -22.38
CA TRP A 53 -3.76 24.36 -21.99
C TRP A 53 -2.76 24.22 -23.13
N ALA A 54 -3.09 23.54 -24.24
CA ALA A 54 -2.23 23.43 -25.42
C ALA A 54 -2.38 24.61 -26.40
N GLN A 55 -3.23 25.60 -26.08
CA GLN A 55 -3.42 26.76 -26.95
C GLN A 55 -2.15 27.63 -26.96
N HIS A 56 -1.58 27.84 -28.15
CA HIS A 56 -0.32 28.55 -28.35
C HIS A 56 -0.33 29.96 -27.73
N TRP A 57 -1.46 30.67 -27.81
CA TRP A 57 -1.59 32.00 -27.19
C TRP A 57 -1.53 31.94 -25.66
N LEU A 58 -2.05 30.89 -25.03
CA LEU A 58 -2.03 30.73 -23.58
C LEU A 58 -0.61 30.43 -23.08
N VAL A 59 0.17 29.63 -23.83
CA VAL A 59 1.60 29.39 -23.54
C VAL A 59 2.37 30.70 -23.58
N ILE A 60 2.12 31.55 -24.57
CA ILE A 60 2.78 32.86 -24.70
C ILE A 60 2.37 33.78 -23.54
N VAL A 61 1.08 33.86 -23.21
CA VAL A 61 0.58 34.69 -22.10
C VAL A 61 1.16 34.23 -20.76
N LEU A 62 1.14 32.92 -20.48
CA LEU A 62 1.71 32.37 -19.25
C LEU A 62 3.23 32.51 -19.20
N GLY A 63 3.91 32.42 -20.34
CA GLY A 63 5.35 32.66 -20.45
C GLY A 63 5.71 34.11 -20.12
N ILE A 64 4.96 35.07 -20.66
CA ILE A 64 5.12 36.50 -20.33
C ILE A 64 4.82 36.74 -18.84
N LEU A 65 3.72 36.22 -18.32
CA LEU A 65 3.36 36.35 -16.90
C LEU A 65 4.40 35.70 -15.97
N SER A 66 4.98 34.57 -16.37
CA SER A 66 6.07 33.93 -15.63
C SER A 66 7.35 34.78 -15.66
N ILE A 67 7.71 35.37 -16.80
CA ILE A 67 8.88 36.27 -16.89
C ILE A 67 8.66 37.52 -16.04
N LEU A 68 7.46 38.10 -16.10
CA LEU A 68 7.08 39.24 -15.25
C LEU A 68 7.09 38.87 -13.77
N GLU A 69 6.67 37.65 -13.41
CA GLU A 69 6.78 37.13 -12.05
C GLU A 69 8.24 37.09 -11.56
N PHE A 70 9.20 36.66 -12.41
CA PHE A 70 10.63 36.70 -12.07
C PHE A 70 11.23 38.11 -12.02
N ILE A 71 10.80 39.01 -12.90
CA ILE A 71 11.26 40.40 -12.93
C ILE A 71 10.73 41.16 -11.71
N SER A 72 9.49 40.88 -11.31
CA SER A 72 8.84 41.56 -10.20
C SER A 72 9.53 41.35 -8.86
N ASP A 73 10.12 40.18 -8.61
CA ASP A 73 10.87 39.92 -7.39
C ASP A 73 12.14 40.77 -7.25
N LYS A 74 12.66 41.27 -8.38
CA LYS A 74 13.84 42.12 -8.43
C LYS A 74 13.49 43.61 -8.35
N ASN A 75 12.21 43.98 -8.44
CA ASN A 75 11.73 45.35 -8.36
C ASN A 75 10.80 45.52 -7.13
N SER A 76 11.23 46.30 -6.15
CA SER A 76 10.53 46.47 -4.86
C SER A 76 9.07 46.92 -5.02
N SER A 77 8.75 47.79 -5.97
CA SER A 77 7.38 48.29 -6.19
C SER A 77 6.45 47.24 -6.77
N LEU A 78 6.93 46.44 -7.73
CA LEU A 78 6.14 45.36 -8.33
C LEU A 78 5.98 44.17 -7.37
N ARG A 79 6.99 43.94 -6.53
CA ARG A 79 6.97 42.91 -5.50
C ARG A 79 5.88 43.13 -4.46
N ILE A 80 5.62 44.37 -4.04
CA ILE A 80 4.56 44.70 -3.08
C ILE A 80 3.19 44.35 -3.67
N PHE A 81 2.92 44.79 -4.91
CA PHE A 81 1.67 44.51 -5.60
C PHE A 81 1.41 43.00 -5.75
N LEU A 82 2.40 42.24 -6.20
CA LEU A 82 2.25 40.79 -6.36
C LEU A 82 2.16 40.05 -5.03
N HIS A 83 2.87 40.50 -3.99
CA HIS A 83 2.73 39.97 -2.64
C HIS A 83 1.31 40.14 -2.07
N GLU A 84 0.61 41.22 -2.45
CA GLU A 84 -0.78 41.43 -2.06
C GLU A 84 -1.76 40.58 -2.87
N ALA A 85 -1.50 40.41 -4.17
CA ALA A 85 -2.33 39.62 -5.08
C ALA A 85 -2.14 38.09 -4.93
N GLU A 86 -0.99 37.64 -4.46
CA GLU A 86 -0.58 36.22 -4.41
C GLU A 86 -1.60 35.29 -3.72
N PRO A 87 -2.18 35.63 -2.55
CA PRO A 87 -3.15 34.75 -1.89
C PRO A 87 -4.41 34.52 -2.72
N TYR A 88 -4.74 35.40 -3.65
CA TYR A 88 -5.93 35.29 -4.51
C TYR A 88 -5.60 34.66 -5.87
N MET A 89 -4.45 35.01 -6.45
CA MET A 89 -4.06 34.50 -7.76
C MET A 89 -3.72 33.01 -7.74
N LYS A 90 -3.08 32.50 -6.67
CA LYS A 90 -2.71 31.08 -6.55
C LYS A 90 -3.91 30.12 -6.50
N PRO A 91 -4.94 30.38 -5.67
CA PRO A 91 -6.17 29.59 -5.70
C PRO A 91 -6.85 29.60 -7.06
N ILE A 92 -6.90 30.76 -7.74
CA ILE A 92 -7.52 30.89 -9.07
C ILE A 92 -6.74 30.07 -10.09
N ALA A 93 -5.41 30.20 -10.12
CA ALA A 93 -4.55 29.42 -11.00
C ALA A 93 -4.68 27.91 -10.74
N TYR A 94 -4.68 27.49 -9.47
CA TYR A 94 -4.91 26.10 -9.08
C TYR A 94 -6.27 25.59 -9.56
N LEU A 95 -7.33 26.36 -9.34
CA LEU A 95 -8.70 26.00 -9.71
C LEU A 95 -8.83 25.89 -11.25
N LEU A 96 -8.23 26.81 -12.00
CA LEU A 96 -8.16 26.75 -13.47
C LEU A 96 -7.40 25.50 -13.94
N ILE A 97 -6.25 25.19 -13.34
CA ILE A 97 -5.49 23.97 -13.66
C ILE A 97 -6.36 22.73 -13.40
N GLN A 98 -7.03 22.65 -12.25
CA GLN A 98 -7.90 21.51 -11.92
C GLN A 98 -9.10 21.41 -12.86
N ILE A 99 -9.81 22.51 -13.14
CA ILE A 99 -10.98 22.49 -14.03
C ILE A 99 -10.58 22.05 -15.44
N PHE A 100 -9.53 22.62 -16.00
CA PHE A 100 -9.19 22.43 -17.41
C PHE A 100 -8.29 21.22 -17.67
N ALA A 101 -7.48 20.77 -16.70
CA ALA A 101 -6.70 19.54 -16.83
C ALA A 101 -7.53 18.27 -16.56
N LEU A 102 -8.54 18.34 -15.68
CA LEU A 102 -9.40 17.20 -15.35
C LEU A 102 -10.65 17.10 -16.23
N SER A 103 -11.12 18.20 -16.83
CA SER A 103 -12.29 18.18 -17.73
C SER A 103 -12.09 17.30 -18.96
N GLN A 104 -10.85 17.21 -19.44
CA GLN A 104 -10.50 16.38 -20.61
C GLN A 104 -10.36 14.90 -20.31
N GLN A 105 -10.27 14.52 -19.04
CA GLN A 105 -9.92 13.15 -18.66
C GLN A 105 -11.12 12.20 -18.56
N ASN A 106 -12.37 12.71 -18.56
CA ASN A 106 -13.49 11.92 -18.05
C ASN A 106 -14.86 12.28 -18.64
N THR A 107 -15.02 12.32 -19.96
CA THR A 107 -16.38 12.40 -20.55
C THR A 107 -17.27 11.23 -20.11
N GLU A 108 -16.71 10.04 -19.87
CA GLU A 108 -17.47 8.86 -19.40
C GLU A 108 -17.77 8.89 -17.88
N VAL A 109 -16.84 9.37 -17.04
CA VAL A 109 -17.03 9.41 -15.57
C VAL A 109 -17.83 10.63 -15.13
N ILE A 110 -17.70 11.77 -15.82
CA ILE A 110 -18.49 12.99 -15.56
C ILE A 110 -19.98 12.74 -15.87
N ASN A 111 -20.29 11.95 -16.91
CA ASN A 111 -21.67 11.58 -17.25
C ASN A 111 -22.26 10.52 -16.29
N ALA A 112 -21.44 9.63 -15.72
CA ALA A 112 -21.91 8.60 -14.79
C ALA A 112 -22.26 9.14 -13.39
N ILE A 113 -21.69 10.28 -12.98
CA ILE A 113 -21.81 10.83 -11.60
C ILE A 113 -22.73 12.09 -11.54
N GLN A 114 -23.42 12.41 -12.64
CA GLN A 114 -24.30 13.58 -12.77
C GLN A 114 -25.63 13.48 -11.99
N TRP A 115 -25.66 12.81 -10.84
CA TRP A 115 -26.88 12.51 -10.08
C TRP A 115 -27.35 13.62 -9.13
N SER A 116 -26.73 14.81 -9.12
CA SER A 116 -27.20 15.91 -8.23
C SER A 116 -26.80 17.35 -8.62
N GLY A 117 -26.40 17.61 -9.87
CA GLY A 117 -26.01 18.97 -10.29
C GLY A 117 -24.65 19.45 -9.75
N PHE A 118 -23.96 18.65 -8.95
CA PHE A 118 -22.61 18.93 -8.46
C PHE A 118 -21.57 18.04 -9.14
N ASN A 119 -20.59 18.65 -9.80
CA ASN A 119 -19.45 17.94 -10.39
C ASN A 119 -18.39 17.70 -9.28
N PRO A 120 -18.07 16.44 -8.91
CA PRO A 120 -17.10 16.13 -7.86
C PRO A 120 -15.69 16.72 -8.10
N VAL A 121 -15.31 16.91 -9.36
CA VAL A 121 -14.04 17.55 -9.75
C VAL A 121 -14.03 19.01 -9.30
N ILE A 122 -15.16 19.71 -9.45
CA ILE A 122 -15.31 21.09 -9.01
C ILE A 122 -15.26 21.18 -7.48
N ILE A 123 -15.87 20.23 -6.77
CA ILE A 123 -15.82 20.19 -5.30
C ILE A 123 -14.39 19.99 -4.80
N ILE A 124 -13.65 19.03 -5.36
CA ILE A 124 -12.25 18.78 -5.00
C ILE A 124 -11.37 19.99 -5.37
N GLY A 125 -11.62 20.59 -6.53
CA GLY A 125 -10.95 21.82 -6.98
C GLY A 125 -11.19 23.00 -6.05
N ILE A 126 -12.43 23.20 -5.58
CA ILE A 126 -12.79 24.27 -4.63
C ILE A 126 -12.13 24.03 -3.25
N ILE A 127 -12.19 22.79 -2.73
CA ILE A 127 -11.54 22.45 -1.45
C ILE A 127 -10.02 22.65 -1.56
N GLY A 128 -9.41 22.22 -2.66
CA GLY A 128 -7.99 22.43 -2.92
C GLY A 128 -7.63 23.92 -3.06
N ALA A 129 -8.43 24.70 -3.80
CA ALA A 129 -8.23 26.15 -3.94
C ALA A 129 -8.35 26.88 -2.60
N PHE A 130 -9.29 26.48 -1.74
CA PHE A 130 -9.41 27.00 -0.39
C PHE A 130 -8.18 26.66 0.48
N ALA A 131 -7.67 25.44 0.39
CA ALA A 131 -6.44 25.06 1.08
C ALA A 131 -5.22 25.88 0.58
N VAL A 132 -5.11 26.10 -0.73
CA VAL A 132 -4.08 26.94 -1.34
C VAL A 132 -4.19 28.40 -0.85
N TYR A 133 -5.40 28.94 -0.72
CA TYR A 133 -5.65 30.28 -0.18
C TYR A 133 -5.15 30.42 1.25
N VAL A 134 -5.50 29.46 2.13
CA VAL A 134 -5.10 29.46 3.54
C VAL A 134 -3.57 29.39 3.66
N LEU A 135 -2.93 28.50 2.91
CA LEU A 135 -1.47 28.37 2.92
C LEU A 135 -0.76 29.62 2.38
N ALA A 136 -1.26 30.21 1.29
CA ALA A 136 -0.72 31.44 0.74
C ALA A 136 -0.89 32.62 1.70
N LYS A 137 -2.01 32.70 2.44
CA LYS A 137 -2.24 33.73 3.46
C LYS A 137 -1.31 33.56 4.67
N ILE A 138 -1.08 32.33 5.13
CA ILE A 138 -0.11 32.04 6.20
C ILE A 138 1.29 32.48 5.76
N ARG A 139 1.73 32.11 4.54
CA ARG A 139 3.01 32.54 3.99
C ARG A 139 3.13 34.06 3.92
N LYS A 140 2.13 34.74 3.37
CA LYS A 140 2.09 36.22 3.28
C LYS A 140 2.27 36.85 4.67
N THR A 141 1.54 36.35 5.67
CA THR A 141 1.61 36.85 7.05
C THR A 141 3.00 36.66 7.66
N THR A 142 3.63 35.50 7.43
CA THR A 142 5.00 35.24 7.90
C THR A 142 6.03 36.14 7.20
N LEU A 143 5.87 36.39 5.91
CA LEU A 143 6.76 37.27 5.15
C LEU A 143 6.57 38.74 5.52
N ASP A 144 5.35 39.20 5.75
CA ASP A 144 5.06 40.56 6.25
C ASP A 144 5.63 40.76 7.65
N TRP A 145 5.49 39.76 8.53
CA TRP A 145 6.14 39.77 9.84
C TRP A 145 7.66 39.89 9.72
N LEU A 146 8.28 39.18 8.77
CA LEU A 146 9.72 39.23 8.56
C LEU A 146 10.18 40.57 7.94
N LYS A 147 9.40 41.15 7.02
CA LYS A 147 9.67 42.47 6.43
C LYS A 147 9.60 43.58 7.47
N ASN A 148 8.75 43.45 8.48
CA ASN A 148 8.68 44.41 9.58
C ASN A 148 9.97 44.46 10.43
N PHE A 149 10.84 43.43 10.35
CA PHE A 149 12.17 43.48 10.98
C PHE A 149 13.23 44.21 10.15
N ASP A 150 12.99 44.45 8.86
CA ASP A 150 13.93 45.08 7.91
C ASP A 150 13.17 46.02 6.97
N LEU A 151 12.59 47.08 7.56
CA LEU A 151 11.69 48.03 6.88
C LEU A 151 12.33 48.75 5.69
N ASP A 152 13.64 48.96 5.71
CA ASP A 152 14.40 49.64 4.66
C ASP A 152 15.07 48.66 3.65
N ASP A 153 14.90 47.34 3.80
CA ASP A 153 15.58 46.27 3.04
C ASP A 153 17.12 46.43 3.03
N ASN A 154 17.68 47.09 4.04
CA ASN A 154 19.11 47.37 4.17
C ASN A 154 19.91 46.07 4.37
N LEU A 155 19.29 45.06 5.00
CA LEU A 155 19.88 43.74 5.20
C LEU A 155 19.64 42.80 4.01
N LYS A 156 18.90 43.24 2.96
CA LYS A 156 18.55 42.47 1.76
C LYS A 156 17.88 41.12 2.08
N ILE A 157 17.20 41.02 3.21
CA ILE A 157 16.56 39.78 3.70
C ILE A 157 15.53 39.30 2.67
N GLY A 158 14.81 40.24 2.04
CA GLY A 158 13.88 39.92 0.98
C GLY A 158 14.53 39.23 -0.23
N LYS A 159 15.75 39.61 -0.59
CA LYS A 159 16.49 39.02 -1.73
C LYS A 159 17.03 37.62 -1.39
N LEU A 160 17.47 37.41 -0.15
CA LEU A 160 17.92 36.09 0.33
C LEU A 160 16.77 35.08 0.32
N ILE A 161 15.58 35.48 0.76
CA ILE A 161 14.39 34.61 0.77
C ILE A 161 13.99 34.20 -0.65
N SER A 162 13.99 35.14 -1.59
CA SER A 162 13.74 34.85 -3.01
C SER A 162 14.73 33.84 -3.58
N TRP A 163 16.02 33.95 -3.23
CA TRP A 163 17.05 33.01 -3.67
C TRP A 163 16.92 31.61 -3.06
N ILE A 164 16.50 31.55 -1.79
CA ILE A 164 16.19 30.30 -1.09
C ILE A 164 14.97 29.62 -1.74
N GLU A 165 13.94 30.39 -2.08
CA GLU A 165 12.73 29.93 -2.74
C GLU A 165 13.01 29.36 -4.14
N ASP A 166 13.81 30.06 -4.95
CA ASP A 166 14.23 29.58 -6.27
C ASP A 166 15.10 28.31 -6.15
N SER A 167 15.96 28.23 -5.12
CA SER A 167 16.75 27.04 -4.83
C SER A 167 15.90 25.85 -4.42
N PHE A 168 14.81 26.07 -3.67
CA PHE A 168 13.86 25.02 -3.34
C PHE A 168 13.23 24.43 -4.59
N VAL A 169 12.74 25.24 -5.54
CA VAL A 169 12.11 24.73 -6.78
C VAL A 169 13.05 23.79 -7.55
N VAL A 170 14.31 24.20 -7.76
CA VAL A 170 15.30 23.38 -8.50
C VAL A 170 15.70 22.14 -7.71
N PHE A 171 15.99 22.29 -6.41
CA PHE A 171 16.41 21.18 -5.56
C PHE A 171 15.29 20.16 -5.35
N GLY A 172 14.05 20.61 -5.22
CA GLY A 172 12.88 19.75 -5.03
C GLY A 172 12.58 18.89 -6.26
N PHE A 173 12.79 19.40 -7.47
CA PHE A 173 12.69 18.59 -8.69
C PHE A 173 13.73 17.45 -8.70
N ILE A 174 14.99 17.77 -8.38
CA ILE A 174 16.07 16.77 -8.29
C ILE A 174 15.77 15.76 -7.17
N LEU A 175 15.30 16.22 -6.02
CA LEU A 175 14.95 15.37 -4.87
C LEU A 175 13.84 14.37 -5.24
N LEU A 176 12.81 14.80 -5.98
CA LEU A 176 11.74 13.90 -6.42
C LEU A 176 12.24 12.83 -7.40
N MET A 177 13.13 13.21 -8.33
CA MET A 177 13.74 12.25 -9.25
C MET A 177 14.60 11.22 -8.49
N VAL A 178 15.44 11.69 -7.55
CA VAL A 178 16.29 10.83 -6.72
C VAL A 178 15.44 9.94 -5.79
N ALA A 179 14.35 10.47 -5.22
CA ALA A 179 13.45 9.70 -4.36
C ALA A 179 12.78 8.54 -5.13
N GLY A 180 12.38 8.76 -6.38
CA GLY A 180 11.85 7.72 -7.26
C GLY A 180 12.86 6.59 -7.49
N ILE A 181 14.09 6.94 -7.87
CA ILE A 181 15.19 5.98 -8.07
C ILE A 181 15.51 5.23 -6.76
N PHE A 182 15.59 5.97 -5.65
CA PHE A 182 15.84 5.41 -4.33
C PHE A 182 14.78 4.37 -3.92
N MET A 183 13.48 4.65 -4.15
CA MET A 183 12.41 3.70 -3.85
C MET A 183 12.51 2.43 -4.69
N ILE A 184 12.88 2.53 -5.97
CA ILE A 184 13.12 1.36 -6.83
C ILE A 184 14.27 0.51 -6.26
N ILE A 185 15.39 1.15 -5.91
CA ILE A 185 16.55 0.47 -5.30
C ILE A 185 16.13 -0.21 -3.99
N LEU A 186 15.39 0.48 -3.13
CA LEU A 186 14.89 -0.05 -1.87
C LEU A 186 14.02 -1.29 -2.08
N TYR A 187 13.09 -1.26 -3.05
CA TYR A 187 12.26 -2.43 -3.37
C TYR A 187 13.08 -3.60 -3.90
N LEU A 188 14.08 -3.35 -4.76
CA LEU A 188 14.99 -4.39 -5.25
C LEU A 188 15.77 -5.04 -4.10
N ILE A 189 16.27 -4.25 -3.16
CA ILE A 189 16.96 -4.74 -1.95
C ILE A 189 16.02 -5.59 -1.09
N ILE A 190 14.78 -5.14 -0.84
CA ILE A 190 13.79 -5.91 -0.06
C ILE A 190 13.49 -7.25 -0.73
N ILE A 191 13.27 -7.26 -2.06
CA ILE A 191 13.04 -8.49 -2.82
C ILE A 191 14.25 -9.42 -2.73
N ALA A 192 15.46 -8.90 -2.90
CA ALA A 192 16.70 -9.67 -2.78
C ALA A 192 16.85 -10.30 -1.39
N ILE A 193 16.57 -9.54 -0.32
CA ILE A 193 16.57 -10.04 1.06
C ILE A 193 15.55 -11.16 1.23
N LEU A 194 14.32 -11.00 0.73
CA LEU A 194 13.28 -12.04 0.84
C LEU A 194 13.67 -13.34 0.10
N ILE A 195 14.25 -13.22 -1.09
CA ILE A 195 14.76 -14.37 -1.86
C ILE A 195 15.91 -15.06 -1.11
N PHE A 196 16.86 -14.29 -0.59
CA PHE A 196 17.98 -14.80 0.18
C PHE A 196 17.53 -15.53 1.44
N LEU A 197 16.61 -14.92 2.21
CA LEU A 197 16.02 -15.53 3.40
C LEU A 197 15.33 -16.85 3.04
N ARG A 198 14.51 -16.88 1.98
CA ARG A 198 13.85 -18.12 1.52
C ARG A 198 14.85 -19.23 1.21
N HIS A 199 15.93 -18.91 0.50
CA HIS A 199 16.97 -19.89 0.16
C HIS A 199 17.68 -20.40 1.42
N LYS A 200 18.05 -19.48 2.33
CA LYS A 200 18.68 -19.80 3.62
C LYS A 200 17.79 -20.70 4.49
N TYR A 201 16.48 -20.45 4.52
CA TYR A 201 15.51 -21.28 5.25
C TYR A 201 15.41 -22.69 4.68
N LYS A 202 15.34 -22.84 3.34
CA LYS A 202 15.31 -24.17 2.71
C LYS A 202 16.56 -24.98 3.06
N LYS A 203 17.74 -24.36 2.95
CA LYS A 203 19.03 -25.01 3.28
C LYS A 203 19.12 -25.39 4.76
N ARG A 204 18.65 -24.52 5.67
CA ARG A 204 18.60 -24.83 7.11
C ARG A 204 17.64 -25.97 7.43
N SER A 205 16.47 -26.02 6.79
CA SER A 205 15.50 -27.10 7.00
C SER A 205 16.05 -28.46 6.54
N GLU A 206 16.79 -28.49 5.44
CA GLU A 206 17.45 -29.72 4.94
C GLU A 206 18.55 -30.20 5.89
N LYS A 207 19.39 -29.28 6.37
CA LYS A 207 20.44 -29.60 7.36
C LYS A 207 19.90 -30.03 8.72
N ALA A 208 18.67 -29.61 9.08
CA ALA A 208 18.05 -29.93 10.35
C ALA A 208 17.28 -31.26 10.36
N LYS A 209 17.40 -32.07 9.30
CA LYS A 209 16.90 -33.46 9.28
C LYS A 209 17.73 -34.34 10.21
N ILE A 210 17.06 -35.28 10.87
CA ILE A 210 17.67 -36.25 11.80
C ILE A 210 17.51 -37.65 11.23
N GLU A 211 18.35 -38.58 11.67
CA GLU A 211 18.24 -39.98 11.28
C GLU A 211 17.13 -40.66 12.09
N CYS A 212 16.34 -41.51 11.43
CA CYS A 212 15.33 -42.30 12.12
C CYS A 212 16.02 -43.37 13.00
N PRO A 213 15.64 -43.52 14.28
CA PRO A 213 16.25 -44.51 15.17
C PRO A 213 16.06 -45.97 14.71
N ASN A 214 15.02 -46.25 13.91
CA ASN A 214 14.74 -47.59 13.41
C ASN A 214 15.40 -47.86 12.04
N CYS A 215 15.11 -47.04 11.02
CA CYS A 215 15.55 -47.33 9.64
C CYS A 215 16.73 -46.46 9.15
N LYS A 216 17.33 -45.62 10.01
CA LYS A 216 18.46 -44.70 9.73
C LYS A 216 18.26 -43.67 8.59
N ASN A 217 17.15 -43.69 7.87
CA ASN A 217 16.83 -42.68 6.86
C ASN A 217 16.66 -41.28 7.47
N LYS A 218 17.01 -40.25 6.68
CA LYS A 218 16.90 -38.85 7.09
C LYS A 218 15.44 -38.38 7.03
N ILE A 219 14.92 -37.92 8.17
CA ILE A 219 13.56 -37.43 8.36
C ILE A 219 13.56 -36.00 8.92
N TYR A 220 12.45 -35.28 8.77
CA TYR A 220 12.30 -33.99 9.42
C TYR A 220 12.32 -34.14 10.95
N SER A 221 13.05 -33.26 11.63
CA SER A 221 13.19 -33.29 13.10
C SER A 221 11.91 -33.04 13.89
N PHE A 222 10.88 -32.53 13.23
CA PHE A 222 9.56 -32.26 13.79
C PHE A 222 8.51 -33.31 13.35
N ALA A 223 8.92 -34.37 12.66
CA ALA A 223 8.05 -35.50 12.30
C ALA A 223 7.64 -36.29 13.54
N THR A 224 6.37 -36.71 13.60
CA THR A 224 5.86 -37.59 14.66
C THR A 224 5.97 -39.06 14.26
N LYS A 225 6.03 -39.36 12.96
CA LYS A 225 6.28 -40.70 12.41
C LYS A 225 7.30 -40.64 11.27
N CYS A 226 8.09 -41.70 11.14
CA CYS A 226 9.00 -41.86 10.01
C CYS A 226 8.21 -42.09 8.71
N GLN A 227 8.58 -41.42 7.62
CA GLN A 227 7.93 -41.60 6.31
C GLN A 227 8.22 -42.94 5.62
N TYR A 228 9.30 -43.62 6.03
CA TYR A 228 9.75 -44.86 5.39
C TYR A 228 9.29 -46.11 6.16
N CYS A 229 9.50 -46.14 7.48
CA CYS A 229 9.20 -47.31 8.32
C CYS A 229 8.01 -47.10 9.26
N ASN A 230 7.33 -45.94 9.19
CA ASN A 230 6.19 -45.58 10.05
C ASN A 230 6.46 -45.63 11.57
N PHE A 231 7.72 -45.73 11.99
CA PHE A 231 8.13 -45.74 13.39
C PHE A 231 7.74 -44.43 14.08
N GLU A 232 7.14 -44.53 15.26
CA GLU A 232 6.69 -43.39 16.06
C GLU A 232 7.84 -42.74 16.83
N ILE A 233 7.93 -41.41 16.75
CA ILE A 233 9.01 -40.65 17.37
C ILE A 233 8.47 -40.07 18.68
N SER A 234 9.01 -40.54 19.79
CA SER A 234 8.55 -40.18 21.14
C SER A 234 8.77 -38.71 21.50
N GLU A 235 9.82 -38.07 20.98
CA GLU A 235 10.14 -36.68 21.31
C GLU A 235 10.54 -35.82 20.10
N PRO A 236 9.58 -35.41 19.24
CA PRO A 236 9.88 -34.55 18.11
C PRO A 236 10.24 -33.12 18.55
N HIS A 237 11.03 -32.43 17.73
CA HIS A 237 11.32 -31.01 17.93
C HIS A 237 10.11 -30.14 17.64
N LYS A 238 9.93 -29.07 18.44
CA LYS A 238 8.87 -28.08 18.21
C LYS A 238 9.11 -27.33 16.90
N ILE A 239 8.01 -27.04 16.20
CA ILE A 239 8.03 -26.17 15.02
C ILE A 239 7.80 -24.71 15.44
N GLY A 240 8.68 -23.82 15.02
CA GLY A 240 8.56 -22.38 15.22
C GLY A 240 7.58 -21.76 14.22
N PHE A 241 7.10 -20.55 14.50
CA PHE A 241 6.08 -19.85 13.69
C PHE A 241 6.40 -19.77 12.18
N LEU A 242 7.67 -19.58 11.83
CA LEU A 242 8.16 -19.51 10.45
C LEU A 242 8.52 -20.87 9.83
N GLY A 243 8.20 -22.00 10.50
CA GLY A 243 8.53 -23.35 10.03
C GLY A 243 9.94 -23.82 10.32
N ASN A 244 10.63 -23.19 11.28
CA ASN A 244 11.97 -23.57 11.72
C ASN A 244 11.93 -24.56 12.89
N ARG A 245 12.97 -25.41 13.00
CA ARG A 245 13.18 -26.26 14.18
C ARG A 245 13.48 -25.38 15.41
N LYS A 246 12.75 -25.59 16.50
CA LYS A 246 13.14 -25.11 17.84
C LYS A 246 13.94 -26.20 18.56
N ASN A 247 14.90 -25.81 19.39
CA ASN A 247 15.70 -26.76 20.16
C ASN A 247 14.85 -27.52 21.19
N ALA A 248 13.78 -26.90 21.70
CA ALA A 248 12.84 -27.54 22.60
C ALA A 248 12.09 -28.70 21.91
N LYS A 249 12.04 -29.84 22.59
CA LYS A 249 11.22 -31.01 22.24
C LYS A 249 9.77 -30.80 22.72
N THR A 250 8.83 -31.54 22.14
CA THR A 250 7.42 -31.53 22.57
C THR A 250 6.99 -32.90 23.07
N LYS A 251 6.36 -32.92 24.26
CA LYS A 251 5.70 -34.11 24.81
C LYS A 251 4.23 -34.19 24.39
N ASP A 252 3.59 -33.04 24.15
CA ASP A 252 2.24 -33.00 23.61
C ASP A 252 2.28 -33.15 22.08
N ILE A 253 2.01 -34.37 21.62
CA ILE A 253 1.99 -34.73 20.21
C ILE A 253 0.72 -34.18 19.54
N LYS A 254 -0.41 -34.11 20.25
CA LYS A 254 -1.70 -33.70 19.67
C LYS A 254 -1.67 -32.23 19.24
N THR A 255 -1.27 -31.31 20.13
CA THR A 255 -1.13 -29.90 19.73
C THR A 255 -0.02 -29.70 18.71
N HIS A 256 1.08 -30.46 18.77
CA HIS A 256 2.14 -30.37 17.77
C HIS A 256 1.66 -30.71 16.36
N LYS A 257 0.83 -31.75 16.19
CA LYS A 257 0.19 -32.06 14.90
C LYS A 257 -0.65 -30.89 14.37
N LEU A 258 -1.41 -30.21 15.23
CA LEU A 258 -2.16 -29.00 14.86
C LEU A 258 -1.25 -27.84 14.44
N HIS A 259 -0.11 -27.67 15.09
CA HIS A 259 0.91 -26.71 14.68
C HIS A 259 1.50 -27.03 13.30
N LEU A 260 1.77 -28.31 12.99
CA LEU A 260 2.23 -28.75 11.66
C LEU A 260 1.19 -28.43 10.58
N LEU A 261 -0.09 -28.75 10.83
CA LEU A 261 -1.18 -28.41 9.92
C LEU A 261 -1.31 -26.90 9.70
N SER A 262 -1.17 -26.08 10.76
CA SER A 262 -1.21 -24.62 10.61
C SER A 262 -0.12 -24.07 9.67
N GLN A 263 0.92 -24.87 9.44
CA GLN A 263 2.04 -24.54 8.57
C GLN A 263 2.07 -25.34 7.26
N SER A 264 0.93 -25.89 6.83
CA SER A 264 0.80 -26.72 5.61
C SER A 264 1.84 -27.84 5.56
N ARG A 265 2.07 -28.49 6.70
CA ARG A 265 2.92 -29.67 6.80
C ARG A 265 2.10 -30.88 7.23
N CYS A 266 2.54 -32.07 6.80
CA CYS A 266 1.91 -33.31 7.17
C CYS A 266 2.00 -33.53 8.70
N PRO A 267 0.91 -33.93 9.39
CA PRO A 267 0.93 -34.17 10.84
C PRO A 267 1.84 -35.35 11.25
N ASN A 268 2.09 -36.29 10.34
CA ASN A 268 2.93 -37.47 10.58
C ASN A 268 4.38 -37.25 10.14
N CYS A 269 4.64 -37.18 8.84
CA CYS A 269 6.01 -37.07 8.31
C CYS A 269 6.57 -35.63 8.24
N ALA A 270 5.74 -34.62 8.54
CA ALA A 270 6.17 -33.22 8.56
C ALA A 270 6.62 -32.62 7.21
N SER A 271 6.43 -33.34 6.11
CA SER A 271 6.68 -32.88 4.75
C SER A 271 5.80 -31.68 4.38
N ILE A 272 6.26 -30.86 3.43
CA ILE A 272 5.52 -29.70 2.95
C ILE A 272 4.46 -30.16 1.96
N ILE A 273 3.22 -29.74 2.20
CA ILE A 273 2.09 -30.13 1.37
C ILE A 273 2.01 -29.15 0.20
N LYS A 274 2.19 -29.67 -1.02
CA LYS A 274 1.97 -28.89 -2.25
C LYS A 274 0.47 -28.67 -2.43
N LYS A 275 0.04 -27.51 -2.94
CA LYS A 275 -1.38 -27.17 -3.15
C LYS A 275 -2.10 -28.31 -3.89
N GLN A 276 -3.04 -28.99 -3.24
CA GLN A 276 -3.86 -30.05 -3.81
C GLN A 276 -5.34 -29.65 -3.88
N LYS A 277 -6.06 -30.15 -4.90
CA LYS A 277 -7.39 -29.68 -5.29
C LYS A 277 -8.54 -30.28 -4.48
N SER A 278 -8.52 -31.56 -4.08
CA SER A 278 -9.75 -32.25 -3.66
C SER A 278 -9.69 -32.97 -2.31
N THR A 279 -8.61 -33.64 -1.92
CA THR A 279 -8.45 -34.18 -0.54
C THR A 279 -6.97 -34.22 -0.23
N PRO A 280 -6.50 -33.61 0.86
CA PRO A 280 -5.07 -33.51 1.04
C PRO A 280 -4.55 -34.84 1.60
N ILE A 281 -4.03 -35.66 0.72
CA ILE A 281 -3.24 -36.84 1.06
C ILE A 281 -1.77 -36.41 0.95
N CYS A 282 -0.98 -36.76 1.96
CA CYS A 282 0.43 -36.49 1.93
C CYS A 282 1.09 -37.30 0.78
N SER A 283 1.79 -36.64 -0.14
CA SER A 283 2.48 -37.34 -1.24
C SER A 283 3.61 -38.25 -0.79
N GLU A 284 4.21 -37.98 0.38
CA GLU A 284 5.35 -38.75 0.90
C GLU A 284 4.96 -39.94 1.78
N CYS A 285 3.95 -39.82 2.65
CA CYS A 285 3.55 -40.90 3.58
C CYS A 285 2.09 -41.35 3.42
N GLN A 286 1.37 -40.84 2.43
CA GLN A 286 -0.03 -41.19 2.11
C GLN A 286 -1.05 -40.97 3.24
N THR A 287 -0.68 -40.28 4.32
CA THR A 287 -1.60 -39.99 5.42
C THR A 287 -2.61 -38.92 5.03
N LYS A 288 -3.88 -39.14 5.36
CA LYS A 288 -4.94 -38.12 5.29
C LYS A 288 -4.69 -37.05 6.35
N LEU A 289 -4.73 -35.76 5.99
CA LEU A 289 -4.33 -34.69 6.92
C LEU A 289 -5.25 -34.47 8.12
N PHE A 290 -6.57 -34.60 7.94
CA PHE A 290 -7.59 -34.25 8.93
C PHE A 290 -8.28 -35.47 9.54
N ASP A 291 -7.60 -36.62 9.51
CA ASP A 291 -8.07 -37.86 10.11
C ASP A 291 -7.68 -37.92 11.60
N ASN A 292 -6.43 -37.56 11.90
CA ASN A 292 -5.92 -37.45 13.26
C ASN A 292 -4.78 -36.42 13.30
N PRO A 293 -5.05 -35.14 13.66
CA PRO A 293 -6.25 -34.60 14.32
C PRO A 293 -7.43 -34.32 13.38
N SER A 294 -8.64 -34.25 13.93
CA SER A 294 -9.86 -34.03 13.14
C SER A 294 -9.98 -32.59 12.61
N LEU A 295 -10.82 -32.38 11.59
CA LEU A 295 -11.10 -31.04 11.05
C LEU A 295 -11.68 -30.09 12.12
N ASP A 296 -12.57 -30.58 12.97
CA ASP A 296 -13.18 -29.79 14.05
C ASP A 296 -12.17 -29.42 15.13
N GLU A 297 -11.25 -30.33 15.47
CA GLU A 297 -10.13 -30.02 16.37
C GLU A 297 -9.25 -28.91 15.82
N PHE A 298 -8.98 -28.92 14.51
CA PHE A 298 -8.24 -27.87 13.84
C PHE A 298 -8.98 -26.52 13.85
N ILE A 299 -10.29 -26.51 13.62
CA ILE A 299 -11.10 -25.29 13.69
C ILE A 299 -11.12 -24.73 15.12
N LYS A 300 -11.39 -25.56 16.12
CA LYS A 300 -11.36 -25.15 17.55
C LYS A 300 -10.01 -24.57 17.95
N PHE A 301 -8.93 -25.18 17.48
CA PHE A 301 -7.58 -24.67 17.71
C PHE A 301 -7.36 -23.26 17.13
N GLN A 302 -7.92 -22.97 15.96
CA GLN A 302 -7.84 -21.64 15.37
C GLN A 302 -8.82 -20.66 16.03
N ASP A 303 -10.00 -21.10 16.44
CA ASP A 303 -10.97 -20.26 17.17
C ASP A 303 -10.38 -19.75 18.49
N LEU A 304 -9.65 -20.58 19.23
CA LEU A 304 -8.93 -20.15 20.44
C LEU A 304 -7.88 -19.07 20.17
N ARG A 305 -7.21 -19.12 19.01
CA ARG A 305 -6.28 -18.05 18.59
C ARG A 305 -7.02 -16.80 18.15
N PHE A 306 -8.17 -16.96 17.50
CA PHE A 306 -9.02 -15.86 17.08
C PHE A 306 -9.42 -15.01 18.28
N TYR A 307 -9.90 -15.61 19.37
CA TYR A 307 -10.27 -14.85 20.57
C TYR A 307 -9.09 -14.09 21.19
N LYS A 308 -7.89 -14.68 21.20
CA LYS A 308 -6.68 -14.01 21.69
C LYS A 308 -6.28 -12.81 20.82
N ILE A 309 -6.32 -12.98 19.49
CA ILE A 309 -6.00 -11.91 18.55
C ILE A 309 -7.08 -10.82 18.58
N LEU A 310 -8.35 -11.18 18.71
CA LEU A 310 -9.46 -10.23 18.84
C LEU A 310 -9.29 -9.33 20.07
N ALA A 311 -8.97 -9.93 21.22
CA ALA A 311 -8.69 -9.20 22.45
C ALA A 311 -7.45 -8.29 22.29
N PHE A 312 -6.38 -8.81 21.69
CA PHE A 312 -5.20 -7.99 21.38
C PHE A 312 -5.54 -6.84 20.42
N SER A 313 -6.37 -7.06 19.40
CA SER A 313 -6.76 -6.03 18.44
C SER A 313 -7.60 -4.93 19.04
N PHE A 314 -8.48 -5.27 19.99
CA PHE A 314 -9.21 -4.28 20.78
C PHE A 314 -8.25 -3.39 21.58
N LEU A 315 -7.30 -3.98 22.30
CA LEU A 315 -6.30 -3.25 23.09
C LEU A 315 -5.34 -2.43 22.22
N ALA A 316 -4.85 -3.01 21.13
CA ALA A 316 -3.95 -2.32 20.20
C ALA A 316 -4.65 -1.14 19.52
N GLY A 317 -5.96 -1.26 19.25
CA GLY A 317 -6.75 -0.22 18.59
C GLY A 317 -6.92 1.07 19.38
N PHE A 318 -6.53 1.13 20.66
CA PHE A 318 -6.38 2.39 21.40
C PHE A 318 -5.26 3.29 20.86
N ILE A 319 -4.29 2.72 20.13
CA ILE A 319 -3.29 3.46 19.38
C ILE A 319 -3.83 3.61 17.95
N PRO A 320 -4.38 4.78 17.57
CA PRO A 320 -5.02 4.95 16.27
C PRO A 320 -4.06 4.66 15.12
N LEU A 321 -4.61 4.22 13.98
CA LEU A 321 -3.89 3.81 12.76
C LEU A 321 -2.84 2.69 12.95
N PHE A 322 -1.82 2.87 13.79
CA PHE A 322 -0.77 1.89 14.07
C PHE A 322 -1.34 0.60 14.67
N GLY A 323 -2.20 0.71 15.68
CA GLY A 323 -2.86 -0.43 16.31
C GLY A 323 -3.72 -1.24 15.33
N PHE A 324 -4.40 -0.54 14.42
CA PHE A 324 -5.16 -1.14 13.33
C PHE A 324 -4.25 -1.91 12.37
N ILE A 325 -3.16 -1.29 11.90
CA ILE A 325 -2.22 -1.92 10.95
C ILE A 325 -1.59 -3.17 11.56
N VAL A 326 -1.09 -3.08 12.80
CA VAL A 326 -0.48 -4.22 13.50
C VAL A 326 -1.48 -5.35 13.66
N SER A 327 -2.71 -5.04 14.07
CA SER A 327 -3.80 -6.01 14.17
C SER A 327 -4.09 -6.69 12.84
N ALA A 328 -4.22 -5.91 11.77
CA ALA A 328 -4.50 -6.43 10.44
C ALA A 328 -3.40 -7.38 9.93
N VAL A 329 -2.13 -7.06 10.18
CA VAL A 329 -0.99 -7.91 9.84
C VAL A 329 -1.02 -9.21 10.66
N LEU A 330 -1.24 -9.13 11.98
CA LEU A 330 -1.30 -10.31 12.84
C LEU A 330 -2.45 -11.25 12.46
N THR A 331 -3.64 -10.72 12.16
CA THR A 331 -4.78 -11.49 11.64
C THR A 331 -4.36 -12.26 10.39
N ASP A 332 -3.69 -11.61 9.44
CA ASP A 332 -3.32 -12.23 8.16
C ASP A 332 -2.32 -13.37 8.32
N ILE A 333 -1.31 -13.19 9.18
CA ILE A 333 -0.25 -14.18 9.35
C ILE A 333 -0.69 -15.31 10.30
N ILE A 334 -1.36 -15.01 11.41
CA ILE A 334 -1.66 -16.00 12.46
C ILE A 334 -2.96 -16.75 12.19
N LEU A 335 -4.02 -16.05 11.75
CA LEU A 335 -5.36 -16.63 11.62
C LEU A 335 -5.66 -17.05 10.18
N LEU A 336 -5.34 -16.20 9.20
CA LEU A 336 -5.75 -16.45 7.83
C LEU A 336 -4.77 -17.29 7.03
N ALA A 337 -3.45 -17.13 7.26
CA ALA A 337 -2.45 -17.91 6.54
C ALA A 337 -2.65 -19.43 6.69
N PRO A 338 -2.99 -19.99 7.88
CA PRO A 338 -3.29 -21.42 8.01
C PRO A 338 -4.40 -21.90 7.07
N TYR A 339 -5.56 -21.21 7.03
CA TYR A 339 -6.67 -21.58 6.15
C TYR A 339 -6.34 -21.37 4.66
N ARG A 340 -5.72 -20.24 4.32
CA ARG A 340 -5.38 -19.86 2.94
C ARG A 340 -4.41 -20.84 2.27
N ARG A 341 -3.60 -21.58 3.03
CA ARG A 341 -2.72 -22.62 2.48
C ARG A 341 -3.49 -23.80 1.88
N TYR A 342 -4.69 -24.08 2.39
CA TYR A 342 -5.54 -25.18 1.94
C TYR A 342 -6.59 -24.76 0.91
N LEU A 343 -6.91 -23.46 0.86
CA LEU A 343 -7.74 -22.89 -0.19
C LEU A 343 -6.88 -22.70 -1.45
N SER A 344 -7.31 -23.26 -2.59
CA SER A 344 -6.71 -22.90 -3.89
C SER A 344 -6.91 -21.41 -4.12
N ASN A 345 -6.10 -20.79 -5.01
CA ASN A 345 -6.15 -19.35 -5.30
C ASN A 345 -7.61 -18.89 -5.30
N ILE A 346 -7.90 -17.91 -4.42
CA ILE A 346 -9.22 -17.30 -4.29
C ILE A 346 -9.47 -16.59 -5.63
N ASN A 347 -10.01 -17.32 -6.60
CA ASN A 347 -10.27 -16.81 -7.95
C ASN A 347 -11.54 -15.96 -8.00
N ASN A 348 -12.24 -15.79 -6.87
CA ASN A 348 -13.37 -14.88 -6.82
C ASN A 348 -12.84 -13.45 -6.70
N PHE A 349 -12.66 -12.81 -7.86
CA PHE A 349 -12.37 -11.39 -8.04
C PHE A 349 -13.20 -10.52 -7.10
N PHE A 350 -14.51 -10.79 -7.00
CA PHE A 350 -15.44 -10.12 -6.10
C PHE A 350 -15.01 -10.12 -4.63
N ILE A 351 -14.43 -11.21 -4.16
CA ILE A 351 -14.04 -11.31 -2.75
C ILE A 351 -12.75 -10.53 -2.48
N LYS A 352 -11.83 -10.50 -3.45
CA LYS A 352 -10.63 -9.64 -3.34
C LYS A 352 -11.02 -8.18 -3.29
N ILE A 353 -11.99 -7.76 -4.09
CA ILE A 353 -12.55 -6.40 -4.08
C ILE A 353 -13.24 -6.13 -2.74
N LEU A 354 -14.14 -7.01 -2.30
CA LEU A 354 -14.85 -6.86 -1.03
C LEU A 354 -13.86 -6.69 0.14
N TYR A 355 -12.79 -7.51 0.20
CA TYR A 355 -11.78 -7.35 1.24
C TYR A 355 -11.02 -6.02 1.16
N ARG A 356 -10.73 -5.50 -0.04
CA ARG A 356 -10.09 -4.19 -0.20
C ARG A 356 -11.02 -3.07 0.24
N LEU A 357 -12.29 -3.14 -0.13
CA LEU A 357 -13.30 -2.15 0.23
C LEU A 357 -13.52 -2.12 1.75
N ILE A 358 -13.72 -3.29 2.37
CA ILE A 358 -13.83 -3.41 3.83
C ILE A 358 -12.57 -2.88 4.52
N PHE A 359 -11.38 -3.19 4.00
CA PHE A 359 -10.13 -2.67 4.56
C PHE A 359 -10.07 -1.14 4.49
N ILE A 360 -10.38 -0.54 3.33
CA ILE A 360 -10.35 0.93 3.15
C ILE A 360 -11.33 1.60 4.12
N ILE A 361 -12.58 1.14 4.17
CA ILE A 361 -13.60 1.68 5.08
C ILE A 361 -13.12 1.61 6.54
N LEU A 362 -12.59 0.45 6.95
CA LEU A 362 -12.15 0.26 8.34
C LEU A 362 -10.84 0.97 8.67
N VAL A 363 -9.98 1.25 7.69
CA VAL A 363 -8.81 2.13 7.90
C VAL A 363 -9.27 3.55 8.19
N PHE A 364 -10.19 4.10 7.40
CA PHE A 364 -10.75 5.43 7.66
C PHE A 364 -11.43 5.50 9.02
N LEU A 365 -12.24 4.49 9.36
CA LEU A 365 -12.83 4.38 10.69
C LEU A 365 -11.77 4.25 11.78
N GLY A 366 -10.67 3.54 11.50
CA GLY A 366 -9.57 3.30 12.43
C GLY A 366 -8.69 4.51 12.74
N ILE A 367 -8.83 5.61 12.00
CA ILE A 367 -8.21 6.90 12.33
C ILE A 367 -8.86 7.49 13.59
N ALA A 368 -10.18 7.35 13.74
CA ALA A 368 -10.93 7.88 14.88
C ALA A 368 -11.25 6.81 15.94
N LEU A 369 -11.64 5.61 15.51
CA LEU A 369 -12.19 4.54 16.34
C LEU A 369 -11.43 3.22 16.12
N GLY A 370 -10.10 3.26 16.26
CA GLY A 370 -9.21 2.10 16.08
C GLY A 370 -9.60 0.87 16.90
N PHE A 371 -10.04 1.06 18.15
CA PHE A 371 -10.45 0.00 19.07
C PHE A 371 -11.72 -0.75 18.62
N ILE A 372 -12.54 -0.15 17.75
CA ILE A 372 -13.70 -0.79 17.12
C ILE A 372 -13.29 -1.36 15.77
N ALA A 373 -12.62 -0.56 14.94
CA ALA A 373 -12.29 -0.93 13.57
C ALA A 373 -11.36 -2.15 13.49
N ALA A 374 -10.37 -2.25 14.37
CA ALA A 374 -9.40 -3.34 14.38
C ALA A 374 -10.02 -4.73 14.70
N PRO A 375 -10.76 -4.92 15.81
CA PRO A 375 -11.40 -6.20 16.08
C PRO A 375 -12.50 -6.53 15.06
N LEU A 376 -13.22 -5.52 14.55
CA LEU A 376 -14.24 -5.70 13.51
C LEU A 376 -13.60 -6.23 12.21
N TYR A 377 -12.48 -5.66 11.77
CA TYR A 377 -11.70 -6.16 10.65
C TYR A 377 -11.26 -7.62 10.86
N CYS A 378 -10.72 -7.94 12.04
CA CYS A 378 -10.30 -9.29 12.38
C CYS A 378 -11.47 -10.28 12.34
N GLY A 379 -12.61 -9.93 12.96
CA GLY A 379 -13.84 -10.73 13.01
C GLY A 379 -14.38 -11.07 11.64
N ILE A 380 -14.67 -10.06 10.82
CA ILE A 380 -15.25 -10.25 9.48
C ILE A 380 -14.35 -11.16 8.64
N LYS A 381 -13.05 -10.85 8.58
CA LYS A 381 -12.14 -11.56 7.70
C LYS A 381 -11.90 -13.00 8.15
N TYR A 382 -11.87 -13.25 9.46
CA TYR A 382 -11.77 -14.58 10.02
C TYR A 382 -12.99 -15.44 9.67
N LEU A 383 -14.19 -14.93 9.92
CA LEU A 383 -15.44 -15.65 9.68
C LEU A 383 -15.62 -16.03 8.20
N ILE A 384 -15.36 -15.09 7.28
CA ILE A 384 -15.50 -15.35 5.83
C ILE A 384 -14.51 -16.43 5.37
N VAL A 385 -13.27 -16.40 5.85
CA VAL A 385 -12.26 -17.39 5.45
C VAL A 385 -12.55 -18.75 6.09
N LYS A 386 -13.00 -18.78 7.35
CA LYS A 386 -13.42 -19.99 8.06
C LYS A 386 -14.59 -20.67 7.36
N ASP A 387 -15.66 -19.93 7.06
CA ASP A 387 -16.86 -20.47 6.36
C ASP A 387 -16.49 -21.16 5.05
N ARG A 388 -15.60 -20.57 4.25
CA ARG A 388 -15.15 -21.20 3.00
C ARG A 388 -14.28 -22.41 3.18
N PHE A 389 -13.42 -22.39 4.20
CA PHE A 389 -12.64 -23.55 4.54
C PHE A 389 -13.57 -24.71 4.89
N VAL A 390 -14.55 -24.48 5.76
CA VAL A 390 -15.57 -25.48 6.13
C VAL A 390 -16.34 -25.97 4.90
N LYS A 391 -16.87 -25.06 4.07
CA LYS A 391 -17.60 -25.42 2.84
C LYS A 391 -16.78 -26.29 1.90
N LYS A 392 -15.51 -25.97 1.67
CA LYS A 392 -14.62 -26.76 0.81
C LYS A 392 -14.44 -28.20 1.30
N PHE A 393 -14.30 -28.40 2.61
CA PHE A 393 -14.09 -29.74 3.17
C PHE A 393 -15.40 -30.51 3.33
N ASN A 394 -16.53 -29.83 3.57
CA ASN A 394 -17.85 -30.46 3.63
C ASN A 394 -18.38 -30.86 2.25
N SER A 395 -18.23 -30.01 1.22
CA SER A 395 -18.65 -30.33 -0.16
C SER A 395 -17.94 -31.58 -0.71
N ASN A 396 -16.70 -31.81 -0.29
CA ASN A 396 -15.93 -32.96 -0.73
C ASN A 396 -16.30 -34.25 0.02
N ASN A 397 -16.89 -34.14 1.21
CA ASN A 397 -17.45 -35.28 1.93
C ASN A 397 -18.78 -35.77 1.33
N GLU A 398 -19.55 -34.90 0.67
CA GLU A 398 -20.77 -35.32 -0.04
C GLU A 398 -20.45 -36.08 -1.33
N VAL A 399 -19.46 -35.65 -2.11
CA VAL A 399 -19.01 -36.35 -3.33
C VAL A 399 -18.45 -37.75 -3.04
N LEU A 400 -17.86 -37.95 -1.85
CA LEU A 400 -17.37 -39.24 -1.36
C LEU A 400 -18.44 -40.14 -0.74
N LYS A 401 -19.66 -39.63 -0.49
CA LYS A 401 -20.82 -40.47 -0.08
C LYS A 401 -21.61 -40.99 -1.28
N THR A 402 -21.41 -40.39 -2.46
CA THR A 402 -22.06 -40.77 -3.72
C THR A 402 -21.18 -41.66 -4.62
N LEU A 403 -20.00 -42.04 -4.15
CA LEU A 403 -19.09 -43.03 -4.73
C LEU A 403 -18.87 -44.13 -3.68
#